data_AF-A0A3C1SYC5-F1
#
_entry.id   AF-A0A3C1SYC5-F1
#
_cell.length_a   1.000
_cell.length_b   1.000
_cell.length_c   1.000
_cell.angle_alpha   90.00
_cell.angle_beta   90.00
_cell.angle_gamma   90.00
#
_symmetry.space_group_name_H-M   'P 1'
#
loop_
_entity.id
_entity.type
_entity.pdbx_description
1 polymer ?
#
loop_
_entity_poly.entity_id
_entity_poly.type
_entity_poly.pdbx_seq_one_letter_code
_entity_poly.pdbx_strand_id
1 'polypeptide(L)'
;MKASSIFFAVFAAITAAVFIFAPDRLPSGVGITPVPIEAYARPSIFGQGQVAGLKNSTGKTLHNVKISLFEADGKMIKGAIREQWPPGE
;
A
#
# COMPACT_ATOMS: atom_id res chain seq x y z
N MET A 1 4.65 -11.67 -41.07
CA MET A 1 5.51 -12.76 -40.55
C MET A 1 4.63 -13.67 -39.69
N LYS A 2 4.45 -14.95 -40.06
CA LYS A 2 3.66 -15.90 -39.24
C LYS A 2 4.49 -16.26 -38.02
N ALA A 3 4.03 -15.95 -36.81
CA ALA A 3 4.67 -16.41 -35.59
C ALA A 3 4.73 -17.95 -35.64
N SER A 4 5.94 -18.50 -35.75
CA SER A 4 6.13 -19.95 -35.88
C SER A 4 5.66 -20.64 -34.59
N SER A 5 4.98 -21.78 -34.69
CA SER A 5 4.51 -22.60 -33.55
C SER A 5 5.56 -22.80 -32.44
N ILE A 6 6.84 -22.87 -32.83
CA ILE A 6 8.00 -22.98 -31.93
C ILE A 6 8.11 -21.80 -30.95
N PHE A 7 7.83 -20.58 -31.41
CA PHE A 7 7.89 -19.38 -30.56
C PHE A 7 6.92 -19.48 -29.39
N PHE A 8 5.68 -19.91 -29.65
CA PHE A 8 4.68 -20.08 -28.59
C PHE A 8 5.01 -21.23 -27.64
N ALA A 9 5.56 -22.33 -28.16
CA ALA A 9 6.00 -23.46 -27.33
C ALA A 9 7.14 -23.07 -26.37
N VAL A 10 8.16 -22.35 -26.88
CA VAL A 10 9.28 -21.85 -26.06
C VAL A 10 8.80 -20.83 -25.04
N PHE A 11 7.93 -19.90 -25.45
CA PHE A 11 7.36 -18.91 -24.54
C PHE A 11 6.56 -19.56 -23.40
N ALA A 12 5.72 -20.57 -23.71
CA ALA A 12 4.94 -21.29 -22.72
C ALA A 12 5.83 -22.07 -21.74
N ALA A 13 6.89 -22.72 -22.23
CA ALA A 13 7.83 -23.46 -21.39
C ALA A 13 8.59 -22.55 -20.42
N ILE A 14 9.08 -21.39 -20.89
CA ILE A 14 9.74 -20.39 -20.05
C ILE A 14 8.75 -19.85 -19.01
N THR A 15 7.53 -19.54 -19.43
CA THR A 15 6.48 -19.06 -18.52
C THR A 15 6.23 -20.08 -17.41
N ALA A 16 5.96 -21.34 -17.76
CA ALA A 16 5.73 -22.41 -16.78
C ALA A 16 6.91 -22.61 -15.82
N ALA A 17 8.14 -22.56 -16.33
CA ALA A 17 9.34 -22.68 -15.49
C ALA A 17 9.47 -21.53 -14.48
N VAL A 18 9.16 -20.29 -14.89
CA VAL A 18 9.16 -19.14 -13.98
C VAL A 18 8.08 -19.28 -12.91
N PHE A 19 6.89 -19.77 -13.26
CA PHE A 19 5.81 -20.01 -12.28
C PHE A 19 6.15 -21.11 -11.25
N ILE A 20 6.91 -22.15 -11.64
CA ILE A 20 7.25 -23.27 -10.76
C ILE A 20 8.48 -22.96 -9.89
N PHE A 21 9.55 -22.43 -10.49
CA PHE A 21 10.86 -22.31 -9.83
C PHE A 21 11.19 -20.90 -9.32
N ALA A 22 10.49 -19.87 -9.81
CA ALA A 22 10.74 -18.49 -9.42
C ALA A 22 9.44 -17.69 -9.33
N PRO A 23 8.43 -18.15 -8.56
CA PRO A 23 7.16 -17.44 -8.42
C PRO A 23 7.35 -16.01 -7.90
N ASP A 24 8.38 -15.78 -7.09
CA ASP A 24 8.75 -14.45 -6.56
C ASP A 24 9.26 -13.47 -7.62
N ARG A 25 9.65 -13.95 -8.81
CA ARG A 25 10.13 -13.13 -9.93
C ARG A 25 9.02 -12.77 -10.91
N LEU A 26 7.83 -13.34 -10.76
CA LEU A 26 6.67 -12.89 -11.52
C LEU A 26 6.41 -11.43 -11.13
N PRO A 27 6.19 -10.53 -12.11
CA PRO A 27 5.66 -9.22 -11.79
C PRO A 27 4.30 -9.47 -11.15
N SER A 28 4.26 -9.43 -9.83
CA SER A 28 3.04 -9.51 -9.04
C SER A 28 2.09 -8.49 -9.65
N GLY A 29 0.99 -8.96 -10.25
CA GLY A 29 -0.01 -8.12 -10.90
C GLY A 29 -0.65 -7.08 -9.97
N VAL A 30 -0.26 -7.06 -8.69
CA VAL A 30 -0.42 -5.94 -7.77
C VAL A 30 0.82 -5.94 -6.86
N GLY A 31 1.93 -5.36 -7.33
CA GLY A 31 3.21 -5.28 -6.61
C GLY A 31 3.22 -4.34 -5.42
N ILE A 32 2.14 -4.36 -4.65
CA ILE A 32 2.04 -3.71 -3.37
C ILE A 32 1.91 -4.88 -2.40
N THR A 33 3.04 -5.32 -1.84
CA THR A 33 2.95 -6.12 -0.61
C THR A 33 2.06 -5.32 0.33
N PRO A 34 0.90 -5.84 0.79
CA PRO A 34 0.03 -5.06 1.64
C PRO A 34 0.84 -4.69 2.87
N VAL A 35 1.13 -3.40 3.00
CA VAL A 35 1.82 -2.90 4.17
C VAL A 35 0.77 -2.85 5.26
N PRO A 36 0.92 -3.59 6.38
CA PRO A 36 -0.03 -3.50 7.47
C PRO A 36 -0.01 -2.07 8.01
N ILE A 37 -1.17 -1.44 7.98
CA ILE A 37 -1.41 -0.12 8.55
C ILE A 37 -2.25 -0.31 9.80
N GLU A 38 -1.72 0.11 10.93
CA GLU A 38 -2.43 0.12 12.21
C GLU A 38 -3.04 1.50 12.42
N ALA A 39 -4.35 1.57 12.60
CA ALA A 39 -5.01 2.80 13.03
C ALA A 39 -4.84 2.95 14.55
N TYR A 40 -4.48 4.15 15.00
CA TYR A 40 -4.40 4.47 16.42
C TYR A 40 -5.08 5.82 16.70
N ALA A 41 -5.56 5.97 17.93
CA ALA A 41 -6.04 7.24 18.45
C ALA A 41 -5.10 7.67 19.58
N ARG A 42 -4.69 8.93 19.58
CA ARG A 42 -3.93 9.51 20.69
C ARG A 42 -4.39 10.94 21.00
N PRO A 43 -4.13 11.48 22.19
CA PRO A 43 -4.30 12.89 22.46
C PRO A 43 -3.43 13.74 21.51
N SER A 44 -3.95 14.88 21.06
CA SER A 44 -3.17 15.84 20.27
C SER A 44 -2.06 16.47 21.11
N ILE A 45 -0.89 16.70 20.50
CA ILE A 45 0.19 17.45 21.17
C ILE A 45 -0.13 18.94 21.32
N PHE A 46 -1.10 19.46 20.56
CA PHE A 46 -1.57 20.84 20.67
C PHE A 46 -2.57 21.03 21.83
N GLY A 47 -2.84 19.98 22.62
CA GLY A 47 -3.73 20.03 23.79
C GLY A 47 -5.21 20.17 23.45
N GLN A 48 -5.59 20.12 22.17
CA GLN A 48 -6.98 20.19 21.72
C GLN A 48 -7.35 18.95 20.91
N GLY A 49 -8.31 18.18 21.43
CA GLY A 49 -8.92 17.06 20.71
C GLY A 49 -8.08 15.77 20.67
N GLN A 50 -8.47 14.87 19.76
CA GLN A 50 -7.82 13.59 19.51
C GLN A 50 -7.26 13.54 18.10
N VAL A 51 -6.15 12.82 17.94
CA VAL A 51 -5.51 12.54 16.66
C VAL A 51 -5.78 11.10 16.30
N ALA A 52 -6.42 10.90 15.14
CA ALA A 52 -6.45 9.62 14.47
C ALA A 52 -5.20 9.52 13.58
N GLY A 53 -4.38 8.51 13.82
CA GLY A 53 -3.13 8.28 13.10
C GLY A 53 -3.10 6.92 12.44
N LEU A 54 -2.23 6.80 11.43
CA LEU A 54 -1.91 5.55 10.77
C LEU A 54 -0.44 5.24 11.05
N LYS A 55 -0.16 4.07 11.63
CA LYS A 55 1.19 3.57 11.89
C LYS A 55 1.53 2.47 10.91
N ASN A 56 2.75 2.54 10.37
CA ASN A 56 3.32 1.49 9.56
C ASN A 56 4.29 0.67 10.41
N SER A 57 3.90 -0.56 10.75
CA SER A 57 4.70 -1.45 11.61
C SER A 57 5.89 -2.09 10.88
N THR A 58 5.96 -1.99 9.55
CA THR A 58 7.03 -2.63 8.75
C THR A 58 8.19 -1.71 8.40
N GLY A 59 8.04 -0.39 8.61
CA GLY A 59 9.04 0.60 8.20
C GLY A 59 9.22 0.76 6.68
N LYS A 60 8.42 0.06 5.86
CA LYS A 60 8.47 0.20 4.38
C LYS A 60 7.81 1.49 3.93
N THR A 61 8.22 2.08 2.81
CA THR A 61 7.54 3.27 2.29
C THR A 61 6.09 2.94 1.87
N LEU A 62 5.14 3.77 2.30
CA LEU A 62 3.76 3.70 1.82
C LEU A 62 3.63 4.54 0.55
N HIS A 63 3.18 3.93 -0.53
CA HIS A 63 2.84 4.63 -1.78
C HIS A 63 1.31 4.75 -1.92
N ASN A 64 0.84 5.85 -2.49
CA ASN A 64 -0.58 6.07 -2.83
C ASN A 64 -1.56 6.06 -1.63
N VAL A 65 -1.17 6.64 -0.49
CA VAL A 65 -2.06 6.74 0.68
C VAL A 65 -2.99 7.95 0.56
N LYS A 66 -4.30 7.71 0.61
CA LYS A 66 -5.32 8.75 0.75
C LYS A 66 -5.98 8.62 2.12
N ILE A 67 -5.92 9.67 2.93
CA ILE A 67 -6.60 9.74 4.23
C ILE A 67 -7.84 10.61 4.08
N SER A 68 -8.97 10.18 4.59
CA SER A 68 -10.22 10.93 4.60
C SER A 68 -10.89 10.73 5.95
N LEU A 69 -11.21 11.84 6.64
CA LEU A 69 -11.89 11.81 7.92
C LEU A 69 -13.37 12.14 7.71
N PHE A 70 -14.23 11.39 8.37
CA PHE A 70 -15.68 11.55 8.32
C PHE A 70 -16.24 11.66 9.73
N GLU A 71 -17.25 12.49 9.89
CA GLU A 71 -18.12 12.51 11.08
C GLU A 71 -19.02 11.26 11.09
N ALA A 72 -19.65 10.98 12.23
CA ALA A 72 -20.53 9.83 12.39
C ALA A 72 -21.76 9.85 11.45
N ASP A 73 -22.13 11.03 10.95
CA ASP A 73 -23.21 11.25 9.98
C ASP A 73 -22.76 11.07 8.51
N GLY A 74 -21.48 10.72 8.29
CA GLY A 74 -20.89 10.53 6.96
C GLY A 74 -20.37 11.81 6.30
N LYS A 75 -20.43 12.96 6.97
CA LYS A 75 -19.90 14.22 6.44
C LYS A 75 -18.37 14.24 6.52
N MET A 76 -17.71 14.61 5.42
CA MET A 76 -16.25 14.72 5.39
C MET A 76 -15.75 15.94 6.16
N ILE A 77 -14.80 15.72 7.07
CA ILE A 77 -14.16 16.78 7.87
C ILE A 77 -13.08 17.45 7.02
N LYS A 78 -13.32 18.70 6.62
CA LYS A 78 -12.38 19.50 5.79
C LYS A 78 -11.34 20.29 6.61
N GLY A 79 -11.55 20.44 7.92
CA GLY A 79 -10.71 21.25 8.80
C GLY A 79 -9.67 20.47 9.61
N ALA A 80 -9.41 19.20 9.29
CA ALA A 80 -8.46 18.39 10.04
C ALA A 80 -7.02 18.90 9.81
N ILE A 81 -6.30 19.19 10.90
CA ILE A 81 -4.90 19.61 10.87
C ILE A 81 -4.03 18.34 10.90
N ARG A 82 -3.06 18.27 9.98
CA ARG A 82 -2.09 17.16 9.97
C ARG A 82 -1.11 17.32 11.12
N GLU A 83 -1.07 16.35 12.02
CA GLU A 83 -0.06 16.26 13.08
C GLU A 83 1.01 15.22 12.68
N GLN A 84 2.27 15.64 12.51
CA GLN A 84 3.39 14.73 12.27
C GLN A 84 3.90 14.16 13.61
N TRP A 85 4.07 12.84 13.68
CA TRP A 85 4.58 12.16 14.86
C TRP A 85 5.56 11.05 14.45
N PRO A 86 6.75 10.97 15.07
CA PRO A 86 7.26 11.86 16.12
C PRO A 86 7.50 13.30 15.62
N PRO A 87 7.56 14.31 16.51
CA PRO A 87 7.86 15.68 16.12
C PRO A 87 9.32 15.78 15.68
N GLY A 88 9.59 16.15 14.43
CA GLY A 88 10.93 16.57 14.00
C GLY A 88 11.80 15.55 13.26
N GLU A 89 11.22 14.73 12.37
CA GLU A 89 11.98 14.20 11.22
C GLU A 89 11.79 15.08 9.98
#